data_AF-V7BH00-F1
#
_entry.id   AF-V7BH00-F1
#
_cell.length_a   1.000
_cell.length_b   1.000
_cell.length_c   1.000
_cell.angle_alpha   90.00
_cell.angle_beta   90.00
_cell.angle_gamma   90.00
#
_symmetry.space_group_name_H-M   'P 1'
#
loop_
_entity.id
_entity.type
_entity.pdbx_description
1 polymer ?
#
loop_
_entity_poly.entity_id
_entity_poly.type
_entity_poly.pdbx_seq_one_letter_code
_entity_poly.pdbx_strand_id
1 'polypeptide(L)'
;MCGAAPKISQISACTRVQLDLVSKTKGVVEAENFFSGLPDPAKNKYTYGALLNCYCKELMKDKALSHFHKMDELGYVTSLSYNNLMSLFMRNGEPQKVPELVGVMKRRSLPLSSFTYHIWMNSCASSGDLDGVERVYEEMRTEELISWQTYSNLAAIYVKVKDFEKAEKMLKMLEKQVKPRQRDAYHCLLGLYAGTGNLGEVHRVWNSLKSVSPVTNFSYLIMLSTLRRLKDIEGLTKCFKEWEASCVTYDARLVGVCVSAYLGQNMVEEAALVFEGASRRSKRPLFRIEEMFMLYFLEKRQLEAAVRHLQAAFSEVKGDDEWHPSPKVVGAFLKYYEEETDVDGVDELSKILKANNIDDSWIKTCINASKSSLETDPRLKEDDLQNYLAQEN
;
A
#
# COMPACT_ATOMS: atom_id res chain seq x y z
N MET A 1 40.50 -6.96 33.30
CA MET A 1 40.69 -6.86 31.83
C MET A 1 39.36 -6.54 31.18
N CYS A 2 39.33 -5.39 30.50
CA CYS A 2 38.32 -4.82 29.60
C CYS A 2 36.95 -5.51 29.43
N GLY A 3 35.94 -5.03 30.15
CA GLY A 3 34.59 -4.93 29.59
C GLY A 3 34.55 -3.68 28.71
N ALA A 4 34.72 -3.84 27.39
CA ALA A 4 34.68 -2.70 26.48
C ALA A 4 33.29 -2.06 26.55
N ALA A 5 33.21 -0.82 27.06
CA ALA A 5 32.01 0.00 26.98
C ALA A 5 31.56 0.06 25.50
N PRO A 6 30.27 -0.15 25.20
CA PRO A 6 29.79 -0.07 23.83
C PRO A 6 30.14 1.29 23.25
N LYS A 7 30.78 1.31 22.08
CA LYS A 7 31.17 2.54 21.39
C LYS A 7 29.92 3.42 21.23
N ILE A 8 30.03 4.72 21.48
CA ILE A 8 28.94 5.71 21.38
C ILE A 8 28.14 5.57 20.06
N SER A 9 28.80 5.17 18.97
CA SER A 9 28.19 4.84 17.68
C SER A 9 27.16 3.71 17.74
N GLN A 10 27.41 2.64 18.50
CA GLN A 10 26.48 1.50 18.64
C GLN A 10 25.26 1.86 19.48
N ILE A 11 25.44 2.68 20.52
CA ILE A 11 24.33 3.23 21.31
C ILE A 11 23.44 4.10 20.41
N SER A 12 24.03 5.00 19.62
CA SER A 12 23.28 5.89 18.72
C SER A 12 22.46 5.18 17.64
N ALA A 13 22.98 4.08 17.09
CA ALA A 13 22.27 3.28 16.09
C ALA A 13 21.09 2.50 16.70
N CYS A 14 21.28 1.96 17.91
CA CYS A 14 20.22 1.27 18.65
C CYS A 14 19.09 2.24 19.03
N THR A 15 19.43 3.42 19.55
CA THR A 15 18.46 4.47 19.92
C THR A 15 17.65 4.98 18.73
N ARG A 16 18.26 5.12 17.54
CA ARG A 16 17.56 5.49 16.32
C ARG A 16 16.48 4.47 15.93
N VAL A 17 16.83 3.18 15.98
CA VAL A 17 15.88 2.09 15.65
C VAL A 17 14.77 2.01 16.68
N GLN A 18 15.10 2.18 17.96
CA GLN A 18 14.10 2.23 19.04
C GLN A 18 13.12 3.39 18.85
N LEU A 19 13.59 4.57 18.45
CA LEU A 19 12.70 5.72 18.20
C LEU A 19 11.74 5.46 17.02
N ASP A 20 12.22 4.92 15.90
CA ASP A 20 11.33 4.56 14.76
C ASP A 20 10.34 3.45 15.15
N LEU A 21 10.76 2.50 16.00
CA LEU A 21 9.87 1.45 16.53
C LEU A 21 8.81 2.01 17.49
N VAL A 22 9.20 2.88 18.43
CA VAL A 22 8.27 3.53 19.36
C VAL A 22 7.25 4.37 18.59
N SER A 23 7.68 5.14 17.58
CA SER A 23 6.75 5.90 16.75
C SER A 23 5.74 5.01 16.03
N LYS A 24 6.19 3.87 15.48
CA LYS A 24 5.31 2.93 14.76
C LYS A 24 4.34 2.18 15.67
N THR A 25 4.75 1.88 16.90
CA THR A 25 3.99 1.01 17.81
C THR A 25 3.15 1.80 18.83
N LYS A 26 3.59 3.01 19.19
CA LYS A 26 2.98 3.83 20.26
C LYS A 26 2.62 5.24 19.81
N GLY A 27 2.89 5.59 18.54
CA GLY A 27 2.59 6.91 17.99
C GLY A 27 3.67 7.96 18.26
N VAL A 28 3.47 9.13 17.65
CA VAL A 28 4.47 10.21 17.64
C VAL A 28 4.69 10.85 19.00
N VAL A 29 3.65 10.95 19.83
CA VAL A 29 3.77 11.55 21.18
C VAL A 29 4.74 10.76 22.05
N GLU A 30 4.66 9.43 22.02
CA GLU A 30 5.59 8.57 22.75
C GLU A 30 7.00 8.63 22.15
N ALA A 31 7.13 8.83 20.84
CA ALA A 31 8.42 9.08 20.20
C ALA A 31 9.04 10.42 20.66
N GLU A 32 8.23 11.48 20.81
CA GLU A 32 8.66 12.78 21.35
C GLU A 32 9.13 12.66 22.81
N ASN A 33 8.36 11.94 23.64
CA ASN A 33 8.71 11.67 25.04
C ASN A 33 10.04 10.90 25.13
N PHE A 34 10.17 9.83 24.34
CA PHE A 34 11.40 9.04 24.27
C PHE A 34 12.59 9.89 23.85
N PHE A 35 12.44 10.70 22.79
CA PHE A 35 13.50 11.58 22.31
C PHE A 35 13.90 12.64 23.36
N SER A 36 12.93 13.23 24.04
CA SER A 36 13.16 14.25 25.07
C SER A 36 13.92 13.68 26.26
N GLY A 37 13.62 12.44 26.64
CA GLY A 37 14.30 11.69 27.70
C GLY A 37 15.71 11.18 27.34
N LEU A 38 16.17 11.34 26.10
CA LEU A 38 17.54 10.96 25.72
C LEU A 38 18.57 11.89 26.37
N PRO A 39 19.70 11.35 26.86
CA PRO A 39 20.81 12.17 27.33
C PRO A 39 21.43 12.94 26.15
N ASP A 40 22.01 14.12 26.40
CA ASP A 40 22.52 15.01 25.35
C ASP A 40 23.49 14.34 24.35
N PRO A 41 24.43 13.46 24.76
CA PRO A 41 25.30 12.75 23.81
C PRO A 41 24.55 11.83 22.84
N ALA A 42 23.34 11.38 23.21
CA ALA A 42 22.47 10.55 22.37
C ALA A 42 21.57 11.38 21.43
N LYS A 43 21.41 12.69 21.69
CA LYS A 43 20.69 13.64 20.83
C LYS A 43 21.60 14.15 19.70
N ASN A 44 21.85 13.30 18.71
CA ASN A 44 22.71 13.58 17.57
C ASN A 44 21.91 13.58 16.25
N LYS A 45 22.60 13.84 15.13
CA LYS A 45 21.98 13.90 13.79
C LYS A 45 21.09 12.70 13.43
N TYR A 46 21.38 11.50 13.95
CA TYR A 46 20.62 10.30 13.65
C TYR A 46 19.30 10.21 14.43
N THR A 47 19.31 10.55 15.72
CA THR A 47 18.09 10.56 16.55
C THR A 47 17.19 11.72 16.19
N TYR A 48 17.76 12.91 15.92
CA TYR A 48 17.03 14.03 15.34
C TYR A 48 16.40 13.68 13.98
N GLY A 49 17.17 13.06 13.08
CA GLY A 49 16.69 12.64 11.77
C GLY A 49 15.60 11.56 11.83
N ALA A 50 15.64 10.67 12.82
CA ALA A 50 14.57 9.69 13.04
C ALA A 50 13.28 10.36 13.54
N LEU A 51 13.35 11.33 14.46
CA LEU A 51 12.15 12.07 14.88
C LEU A 51 11.56 12.87 13.71
N LEU A 52 12.40 13.51 12.89
CA LEU A 52 11.96 14.18 11.66
C LEU A 52 11.21 13.22 10.74
N ASN A 53 11.76 12.01 10.52
CA ASN A 53 11.13 10.99 9.70
C ASN A 53 9.76 10.58 10.26
N CYS A 54 9.59 10.52 11.58
CA CYS A 54 8.30 10.24 12.21
C CYS A 54 7.27 11.34 11.89
N TYR A 55 7.63 12.61 12.08
CA TYR A 55 6.75 13.73 11.71
C TYR A 55 6.38 13.73 10.22
N CYS A 56 7.35 13.46 9.34
CA CYS A 56 7.11 13.38 7.90
C CYS A 56 6.20 12.20 7.52
N LYS A 57 6.32 11.05 8.19
CA LYS A 57 5.47 9.88 7.95
C LYS A 57 4.01 10.15 8.35
N GLU A 58 3.81 10.77 9.51
CA GLU A 58 2.48 11.15 10.03
C GLU A 58 1.95 12.48 9.48
N LEU A 59 2.60 13.06 8.46
CA LEU A 59 2.18 14.30 7.79
C LEU A 59 2.04 15.52 8.73
N MET A 60 2.76 15.52 9.86
CA MET A 60 2.77 16.61 10.84
C MET A 60 3.66 17.76 10.37
N LYS A 61 3.18 18.52 9.38
CA LYS A 61 3.96 19.52 8.63
C LYS A 61 4.67 20.55 9.51
N ASP A 62 3.94 21.20 10.41
CA ASP A 62 4.48 22.31 11.21
C ASP A 62 5.54 21.81 12.20
N LYS A 63 5.31 20.64 12.82
CA LYS A 63 6.30 19.98 13.69
C LYS A 63 7.54 19.58 12.89
N ALA A 64 7.36 18.99 11.70
CA ALA A 64 8.48 18.60 10.84
C ALA A 64 9.35 19.80 10.44
N LEU A 65 8.74 20.93 10.07
CA LEU A 65 9.47 22.14 9.68
C LEU A 65 10.20 22.77 10.87
N SER A 66 9.52 22.93 12.01
CA SER A 66 10.15 23.44 13.24
C SER A 66 11.33 22.58 13.68
N HIS A 67 11.15 21.25 13.68
CA HIS A 67 12.21 20.30 14.02
C HIS A 67 13.35 20.32 13.00
N PHE A 68 13.05 20.45 11.71
CA PHE A 68 14.07 20.60 10.67
C PHE A 68 14.88 21.89 10.85
N HIS A 69 14.24 23.02 11.15
CA HIS A 69 14.95 24.27 11.45
C HIS A 69 15.86 24.10 12.66
N LYS A 70 15.41 23.40 13.70
CA LYS A 70 16.26 23.10 14.85
C LYS A 70 17.46 22.21 14.47
N MET A 71 17.24 21.21 13.63
CA MET A 71 18.34 20.41 13.08
C MET A 71 19.31 21.26 12.27
N ASP A 72 18.83 22.27 11.55
CA ASP A 72 19.67 23.15 10.73
C ASP A 72 20.57 24.03 11.59
N GLU A 73 20.02 24.64 12.64
CA GLU A 73 20.78 25.40 13.64
C GLU A 73 21.90 24.59 14.28
N LEU A 74 21.65 23.29 14.51
CA LEU A 74 22.61 22.36 15.12
C LEU A 74 23.61 21.77 14.11
N GLY A 75 23.48 22.08 12.82
CA GLY A 75 24.31 21.49 11.76
C GLY A 75 24.05 19.99 11.53
N TYR A 76 22.85 19.51 11.89
CA TYR A 76 22.44 18.10 11.81
C TYR A 76 21.66 17.75 10.54
N VAL A 77 21.35 18.73 9.69
CA VAL A 77 20.67 18.50 8.41
C VAL A 77 21.56 17.71 7.45
N THR A 78 20.94 16.74 6.78
CA THR A 78 21.59 15.89 5.77
C THR A 78 20.72 15.80 4.51
N SER A 79 21.22 15.20 3.43
CA SER A 79 20.40 14.91 2.25
C SER A 79 19.15 14.10 2.57
N LEU A 80 19.21 13.20 3.57
CA LEU A 80 18.04 12.45 4.03
C LEU A 80 16.99 13.36 4.68
N SER A 81 17.42 14.37 5.45
CA SER A 81 16.52 15.34 6.07
C SER A 81 15.72 16.11 5.00
N TYR A 82 16.38 16.52 3.92
CA TYR A 82 15.71 17.15 2.77
C TYR A 82 14.78 16.18 2.05
N ASN A 83 15.21 14.95 1.78
CA ASN A 83 14.35 13.94 1.13
C ASN A 83 13.07 13.66 1.94
N ASN A 84 13.16 13.68 3.28
CA ASN A 84 11.99 13.55 4.16
C ASN A 84 11.03 14.75 4.02
N LEU A 85 11.56 15.98 3.98
CA LEU A 85 10.72 17.17 3.74
C LEU A 85 10.13 17.20 2.33
N MET A 86 10.91 16.84 1.30
CA MET A 86 10.42 16.75 -0.08
C MET A 86 9.27 15.73 -0.18
N SER A 87 9.42 14.56 0.44
CA SER A 87 8.37 13.54 0.49
C SER A 87 7.12 14.00 1.25
N LEU A 88 7.31 14.71 2.37
CA LEU A 88 6.22 15.32 3.13
C LEU A 88 5.46 16.35 2.29
N PHE A 89 6.17 17.24 1.58
CA PHE A 89 5.52 18.22 0.71
C PHE A 89 4.76 17.56 -0.44
N MET A 90 5.32 16.53 -1.06
CA MET A 90 4.61 15.74 -2.08
C MET A 90 3.30 15.16 -1.55
N ARG A 91 3.33 14.56 -0.35
CA ARG A 91 2.14 13.94 0.27
C ARG A 91 1.12 14.96 0.78
N ASN A 92 1.56 16.18 1.09
CA ASN A 92 0.68 17.30 1.46
C ASN A 92 0.14 18.08 0.24
N GLY A 93 0.38 17.61 -0.98
CA GLY A 93 -0.10 18.28 -2.20
C GLY A 93 0.64 19.59 -2.52
N GLU A 94 1.88 19.74 -2.05
CA GLU A 94 2.73 20.90 -2.31
C GLU A 94 3.98 20.55 -3.16
N PRO A 95 3.84 19.91 -4.34
CA PRO A 95 4.97 19.48 -5.16
C PRO A 95 5.89 20.63 -5.58
N GLN A 96 5.37 21.85 -5.73
CA GLN A 96 6.11 23.05 -6.14
C GLN A 96 7.24 23.46 -5.19
N LYS A 97 7.24 22.99 -3.92
CA LYS A 97 8.31 23.29 -2.96
C LYS A 97 9.56 22.43 -3.14
N VAL A 98 9.43 21.31 -3.85
CA VAL A 98 10.53 20.35 -4.02
C VAL A 98 11.71 20.93 -4.82
N PRO A 99 11.52 21.61 -5.97
CA PRO A 99 12.64 22.23 -6.70
C PRO A 99 13.39 23.29 -5.88
N GLU A 100 12.69 24.05 -5.03
CA GLU A 100 13.30 25.04 -4.14
C GLU A 100 14.25 24.37 -3.14
N LEU A 101 13.80 23.27 -2.50
CA LEU A 101 14.62 22.49 -1.59
C LEU A 101 15.85 21.90 -2.29
N VAL A 102 15.71 21.37 -3.51
CA VAL A 102 16.85 20.88 -4.30
C VAL A 102 17.83 22.02 -4.61
N GLY A 103 17.33 23.21 -4.94
CA GLY A 103 18.16 24.40 -5.12
C GLY A 103 18.96 24.76 -3.87
N VAL A 104 18.35 24.65 -2.69
CA VAL A 104 19.06 24.83 -1.40
C VAL A 104 20.12 23.74 -1.20
N MET A 105 19.81 22.47 -1.47
CA MET A 105 20.77 21.37 -1.37
C MET A 105 22.00 21.62 -2.25
N LYS A 106 21.80 22.03 -3.51
CA LYS A 106 22.88 22.37 -4.44
C LYS A 106 23.73 23.53 -3.93
N ARG A 107 23.12 24.63 -3.45
CA ARG A 107 23.86 25.77 -2.88
C ARG A 107 24.67 25.40 -1.63
N ARG A 108 24.21 24.41 -0.87
CA ARG A 108 24.90 23.88 0.31
C ARG A 108 25.88 22.74 -0.02
N SER A 109 26.09 22.44 -1.32
CA SER A 109 26.93 21.33 -1.78
C SER A 109 26.58 19.99 -1.15
N LEU A 110 25.28 19.77 -0.85
CA LEU A 110 24.78 18.48 -0.37
C LEU A 110 24.59 17.53 -1.54
N PRO A 111 25.08 16.28 -1.47
CA PRO A 111 24.96 15.33 -2.55
C PRO A 111 23.48 14.98 -2.77
N LEU A 112 23.05 15.03 -4.03
CA LEU A 112 21.76 14.52 -4.48
C LEU A 112 21.89 13.02 -4.71
N SER A 113 21.00 12.22 -4.11
CA SER A 113 20.95 10.77 -4.37
C SER A 113 19.96 10.46 -5.49
N SER A 114 20.01 9.23 -6.04
CA SER A 114 19.00 8.75 -6.98
C SER A 114 17.57 8.95 -6.45
N PHE A 115 17.35 8.78 -5.15
CA PHE A 115 16.04 9.00 -4.53
C PHE A 115 15.63 10.49 -4.54
N THR A 116 16.57 11.41 -4.32
CA THR A 116 16.32 12.86 -4.42
C THR A 116 15.86 13.22 -5.83
N TYR A 117 16.53 12.71 -6.86
CA TYR A 117 16.14 12.90 -8.25
C TYR A 117 14.76 12.31 -8.57
N HIS A 118 14.44 11.11 -8.06
CA HIS A 118 13.12 10.50 -8.25
C HIS A 118 12.00 11.36 -7.66
N ILE A 119 12.16 11.88 -6.44
CA ILE A 119 11.16 12.78 -5.84
C ILE A 119 11.02 14.06 -6.67
N TRP A 120 12.15 14.62 -7.12
CA TRP A 120 12.14 15.83 -7.94
C TRP A 120 11.41 15.63 -9.28
N MET A 121 11.67 14.53 -9.99
CA MET A 121 10.91 14.15 -11.20
C MET A 121 9.41 14.02 -10.92
N ASN A 122 9.03 13.34 -9.83
CA ASN A 122 7.62 13.20 -9.46
C ASN A 122 6.95 14.52 -9.10
N SER A 123 7.68 15.45 -8.50
CA SER A 123 7.21 16.82 -8.23
C SER A 123 6.93 17.56 -9.53
N CYS A 124 7.85 17.54 -10.49
CA CYS A 124 7.65 18.14 -11.82
C CYS A 124 6.42 17.53 -12.51
N ALA A 125 6.33 16.20 -12.56
CA ALA A 125 5.19 15.49 -13.14
C ALA A 125 3.85 15.85 -12.47
N SER A 126 3.83 15.95 -11.13
CA SER A 126 2.62 16.29 -10.37
C SER A 126 2.19 17.75 -10.58
N SER A 127 3.11 18.61 -11.00
CA SER A 127 2.85 20.00 -11.38
C SER A 127 2.54 20.17 -12.87
N GLY A 128 2.50 19.07 -13.64
CA GLY A 128 2.30 19.08 -15.10
C GLY A 128 3.53 19.49 -15.93
N ASP A 129 4.69 19.69 -15.30
CA ASP A 129 5.95 20.09 -15.96
C ASP A 129 6.71 18.86 -16.48
N LEU A 130 6.27 18.28 -17.60
CA LEU A 130 6.95 17.14 -18.23
C LEU A 130 8.33 17.51 -18.78
N ASP A 131 8.53 18.74 -19.24
CA ASP A 131 9.85 19.20 -19.66
C ASP A 131 10.82 19.24 -18.47
N GLY A 132 10.32 19.58 -17.28
CA GLY A 132 11.05 19.47 -16.02
C GLY A 132 11.46 18.05 -15.69
N VAL A 133 10.59 17.06 -15.91
CA VAL A 133 10.94 15.64 -15.74
C VAL A 133 12.13 15.27 -16.62
N GLU A 134 12.10 15.65 -17.91
CA GLU A 134 13.17 15.35 -18.86
C GLU A 134 14.48 16.08 -18.50
N ARG A 135 14.42 17.36 -18.10
CA ARG A 135 15.61 18.10 -17.63
C ARG A 135 16.26 17.45 -16.42
N VAL A 136 15.45 17.03 -15.43
CA VAL A 136 15.95 16.37 -14.21
C VAL A 136 16.51 14.98 -14.54
N TYR A 137 15.91 14.26 -15.49
CA TYR A 137 16.43 12.99 -15.99
C TYR A 137 17.80 13.14 -16.65
N GLU A 138 17.96 14.16 -17.51
CA GLU A 138 19.22 14.45 -18.18
C GLU A 138 20.33 14.84 -17.19
N GLU A 139 20.01 15.65 -16.18
CA GLU A 139 20.94 15.96 -15.10
C GLU A 139 21.38 14.69 -14.33
N MET A 140 20.43 13.84 -13.95
CA MET A 140 20.73 12.58 -13.26
C MET A 140 21.58 11.63 -14.13
N ARG A 141 21.39 11.68 -15.45
CA ARG A 141 22.18 10.90 -16.42
C ARG A 141 23.63 11.37 -16.47
N THR A 142 23.87 12.68 -16.44
CA THR A 142 25.23 13.24 -16.42
C THR A 142 25.99 12.92 -15.13
N GLU A 143 25.28 12.72 -14.03
CA GLU A 143 25.84 12.30 -12.73
C GLU A 143 26.08 10.78 -12.63
N GLU A 144 25.79 10.01 -13.69
CA GLU A 144 25.94 8.54 -13.74
C GLU A 144 25.16 7.79 -12.64
N LEU A 145 24.05 8.36 -12.15
CA LEU A 145 23.24 7.78 -11.09
C LEU A 145 22.09 6.89 -11.58
N ILE A 146 22.00 6.64 -12.89
CA ILE A 146 20.89 5.92 -13.51
C ILE A 146 20.89 4.44 -13.14
N SER A 147 19.71 3.96 -12.75
CA SER A 147 19.45 2.55 -12.42
C SER A 147 18.07 2.12 -12.91
N TRP A 148 17.75 0.82 -12.77
CA TRP A 148 16.46 0.29 -13.18
C TRP A 148 15.30 0.97 -12.43
N GLN A 149 15.53 1.41 -11.17
CA GLN A 149 14.55 2.19 -10.41
C GLN A 149 14.26 3.55 -11.06
N THR A 150 15.21 4.13 -11.78
CA THR A 150 15.01 5.39 -12.51
C THR A 150 14.08 5.20 -13.69
N TYR A 151 14.28 4.15 -14.47
CA TYR A 151 13.35 3.80 -15.56
C TYR A 151 11.97 3.37 -15.04
N SER A 152 11.92 2.67 -13.90
CA SER A 152 10.67 2.35 -13.20
C SER A 152 9.92 3.63 -12.81
N ASN A 153 10.62 4.60 -12.22
CA ASN A 153 10.06 5.88 -11.81
C ASN A 153 9.52 6.69 -13.01
N LEU A 154 10.30 6.79 -14.09
CA LEU A 154 9.87 7.48 -15.31
C LEU A 154 8.69 6.78 -15.98
N ALA A 155 8.72 5.45 -16.07
CA ALA A 155 7.58 4.68 -16.59
C ALA A 155 6.31 4.92 -15.76
N ALA A 156 6.40 4.94 -14.42
CA ALA A 156 5.28 5.24 -13.54
C ALA A 156 4.71 6.65 -13.78
N ILE A 157 5.59 7.65 -13.92
CA ILE A 157 5.21 9.03 -14.29
C ILE A 157 4.45 9.03 -15.62
N TYR A 158 5.00 8.40 -16.65
CA TYR A 158 4.39 8.39 -18.00
C TYR A 158 3.07 7.62 -18.05
N VAL A 159 2.93 6.52 -17.32
CA VAL A 159 1.65 5.82 -17.14
C VAL A 159 0.61 6.75 -16.52
N LYS A 160 0.98 7.51 -15.47
CA LYS A 160 0.06 8.42 -14.77
C LYS A 160 -0.45 9.54 -15.67
N VAL A 161 0.40 10.09 -16.54
CA VAL A 161 0.02 11.12 -17.53
C VAL A 161 -0.53 10.54 -18.84
N LYS A 162 -0.69 9.22 -18.93
CA LYS A 162 -1.19 8.47 -20.09
C LYS A 162 -0.35 8.60 -21.36
N ASP A 163 0.94 8.91 -21.24
CA ASP A 163 1.90 8.84 -22.33
C ASP A 163 2.47 7.41 -22.40
N PHE A 164 1.67 6.49 -22.96
CA PHE A 164 2.01 5.07 -22.97
C PHE A 164 3.21 4.75 -23.87
N GLU A 165 3.46 5.54 -24.92
CA GLU A 165 4.62 5.35 -25.79
C GLU A 165 5.93 5.59 -25.02
N LYS A 166 6.03 6.73 -24.31
CA LYS A 166 7.20 6.98 -23.45
C LYS A 166 7.28 5.99 -22.30
N ALA A 167 6.14 5.62 -21.70
CA ALA A 167 6.12 4.62 -20.64
C ALA A 167 6.71 3.29 -21.09
N GLU A 168 6.28 2.76 -22.24
CA GLU A 168 6.79 1.50 -22.78
C GLU A 168 8.26 1.61 -23.16
N LYS A 169 8.71 2.74 -23.72
CA LYS A 169 10.13 2.99 -23.96
C LYS A 169 10.95 2.88 -22.68
N MET A 170 10.49 3.50 -21.58
CA MET A 170 11.15 3.41 -20.28
C MET A 170 11.13 1.98 -19.73
N LEU A 171 10.04 1.23 -19.90
CA LEU A 171 9.96 -0.18 -19.49
C LEU A 171 10.95 -1.08 -20.24
N LYS A 172 11.13 -0.86 -21.55
CA LYS A 172 12.17 -1.57 -22.31
C LYS A 172 13.58 -1.20 -21.86
N MET A 173 13.82 0.04 -21.43
CA MET A 173 15.11 0.43 -20.84
C MET A 173 15.32 -0.20 -19.46
N LEU A 174 14.26 -0.29 -18.65
CA LEU A 174 14.26 -0.99 -17.35
C LEU A 174 14.67 -2.45 -17.56
N GLU A 175 14.03 -3.18 -18.47
CA GLU A 175 14.33 -4.58 -18.78
C GLU A 175 15.79 -4.82 -19.15
N LYS A 176 16.41 -3.92 -19.92
CA LYS A 176 17.83 -4.03 -20.29
C LYS A 176 18.77 -3.95 -19.08
N GLN A 177 18.32 -3.35 -17.98
CA GLN A 177 19.10 -3.22 -16.74
C GLN A 177 18.78 -4.28 -15.68
N VAL A 178 17.65 -4.99 -15.82
CA VAL A 178 17.23 -6.00 -14.83
C VAL A 178 18.19 -7.19 -14.86
N LYS A 179 18.72 -7.54 -13.69
CA LYS A 179 19.48 -8.76 -13.50
C LYS A 179 18.53 -9.92 -13.17
N PRO A 180 18.82 -11.17 -13.58
CA PRO A 180 17.95 -12.34 -13.35
C PRO A 180 17.47 -12.55 -11.91
N ARG A 181 18.28 -12.17 -10.91
CA ARG A 181 17.94 -12.32 -9.48
C ARG A 181 17.19 -11.13 -8.87
N GLN A 182 16.93 -10.06 -9.63
CA GLN A 182 16.23 -8.86 -9.16
C GLN A 182 14.72 -9.01 -9.30
N ARG A 183 14.12 -9.83 -8.45
CA ARG A 183 12.67 -10.12 -8.46
C ARG A 183 11.81 -8.85 -8.40
N ASP A 184 12.18 -7.88 -7.56
CA ASP A 184 11.44 -6.63 -7.40
C ASP A 184 11.33 -5.83 -8.70
N ALA A 185 12.34 -5.92 -9.58
CA ALA A 185 12.29 -5.26 -10.88
C ALA A 185 11.28 -5.92 -11.83
N TYR A 186 11.16 -7.25 -11.81
CA TYR A 186 10.11 -7.96 -12.54
C TYR A 186 8.72 -7.64 -12.00
N HIS A 187 8.59 -7.52 -10.68
CA HIS A 187 7.35 -7.10 -10.02
C HIS A 187 6.92 -5.69 -10.45
N CYS A 188 7.87 -4.75 -10.51
CA CYS A 188 7.62 -3.41 -11.06
C CYS A 188 7.22 -3.47 -12.54
N LEU A 189 7.93 -4.25 -13.37
CA LEU A 189 7.60 -4.41 -14.79
C LEU A 189 6.17 -4.93 -15.00
N LEU A 190 5.76 -5.97 -14.25
CA LEU A 190 4.39 -6.50 -14.32
C LEU A 190 3.35 -5.42 -13.99
N GLY A 191 3.57 -4.70 -12.88
CA GLY A 191 2.68 -3.62 -12.46
C GLY A 191 2.61 -2.47 -13.47
N LEU A 192 3.73 -2.11 -14.10
CA LEU A 192 3.80 -0.96 -15.01
C LEU A 192 3.29 -1.29 -16.43
N TYR A 193 3.61 -2.46 -16.99
CA TYR A 193 3.00 -2.90 -18.26
C TYR A 193 1.50 -3.06 -18.16
N ALA A 194 1.00 -3.50 -17.00
CA ALA A 194 -0.43 -3.51 -16.76
C ALA A 194 -1.01 -2.10 -16.60
N GLY A 195 -0.22 -1.11 -16.17
CA GLY A 195 -0.59 0.29 -16.21
C GLY A 195 -0.70 0.86 -17.64
N THR A 196 0.02 0.29 -18.61
CA THR A 196 -0.14 0.63 -20.04
C THR A 196 -1.21 -0.19 -20.75
N GLY A 197 -1.85 -1.14 -20.06
CA GLY A 197 -2.85 -2.04 -20.66
C GLY A 197 -2.25 -3.16 -21.51
N ASN A 198 -0.93 -3.32 -21.53
CA ASN A 198 -0.24 -4.26 -22.43
C ASN A 198 -0.18 -5.67 -21.84
N LEU A 199 -1.29 -6.42 -21.99
CA LEU A 199 -1.43 -7.78 -21.48
C LEU A 199 -0.41 -8.77 -22.05
N GLY A 200 -0.01 -8.60 -23.33
CA GLY A 200 0.98 -9.47 -23.96
C GLY A 200 2.35 -9.35 -23.29
N GLU A 201 2.78 -8.12 -22.98
CA GLU A 201 4.02 -7.87 -22.26
C GLU A 201 3.98 -8.36 -20.81
N VAL A 202 2.83 -8.24 -20.13
CA VAL A 202 2.62 -8.82 -18.80
C VAL A 202 2.89 -10.33 -18.79
N HIS A 203 2.29 -11.09 -19.72
CA HIS A 203 2.52 -12.53 -19.82
C HIS A 203 3.96 -12.87 -20.18
N ARG A 204 4.60 -12.10 -21.08
CA ARG A 204 6.02 -12.28 -21.43
C ARG A 204 6.94 -12.08 -20.22
N VAL A 205 6.76 -11.00 -19.47
CA VAL A 205 7.55 -10.71 -18.27
C VAL A 205 7.31 -11.76 -17.19
N TRP A 206 6.08 -12.23 -17.01
CA TRP A 206 5.77 -13.31 -16.07
C TRP A 206 6.53 -14.60 -16.40
N ASN A 207 6.53 -15.01 -17.68
CA ASN A 207 7.27 -16.18 -18.14
C ASN A 207 8.78 -16.00 -17.99
N SER A 208 9.30 -14.78 -18.25
CA SER A 208 10.71 -14.48 -17.99
C SER A 208 11.04 -14.62 -16.49
N LEU A 209 10.23 -14.07 -15.58
CA LEU A 209 10.44 -14.22 -14.14
C LEU A 209 10.48 -15.70 -13.72
N LYS A 210 9.54 -16.52 -14.21
CA LYS A 210 9.50 -17.97 -13.94
C LYS A 210 10.76 -18.71 -14.40
N SER A 211 11.36 -18.28 -15.50
CA SER A 211 12.58 -18.90 -16.05
C SER A 211 13.86 -18.60 -15.25
N VAL A 212 13.91 -17.47 -14.55
CA VAL A 212 15.13 -16.99 -13.87
C VAL A 212 15.14 -17.21 -12.36
N SER A 213 13.97 -17.39 -11.74
CA SER A 213 13.86 -17.55 -10.30
C SER A 213 12.58 -18.30 -9.92
N PRO A 214 12.61 -19.14 -8.85
CA PRO A 214 11.39 -19.65 -8.25
C PRO A 214 10.44 -18.51 -7.87
N VAL A 215 9.19 -18.62 -8.32
CA VAL A 215 8.12 -17.69 -8.00
C VAL A 215 7.62 -17.89 -6.57
N THR A 216 7.35 -16.79 -5.89
CA THR A 216 6.87 -16.77 -4.50
C THR A 216 5.37 -16.46 -4.46
N ASN A 217 4.71 -16.69 -3.31
CA ASN A 217 3.33 -16.24 -3.09
C ASN A 217 3.16 -14.75 -3.41
N PHE A 218 4.12 -13.91 -3.02
CA PHE A 218 4.11 -12.48 -3.35
C PHE A 218 4.20 -12.22 -4.87
N SER A 219 4.95 -13.03 -5.60
CA SER A 219 5.02 -12.91 -7.07
C SER A 219 3.68 -13.28 -7.73
N TYR A 220 3.05 -14.35 -7.27
CA TYR A 220 1.70 -14.71 -7.70
C TYR A 220 0.68 -13.64 -7.33
N LEU A 221 0.82 -12.99 -6.17
CA LEU A 221 -0.10 -11.95 -5.72
C LEU A 221 -0.08 -10.76 -6.67
N ILE A 222 1.12 -10.35 -7.09
CA ILE A 222 1.30 -9.29 -8.07
C ILE A 222 0.75 -9.70 -9.43
N MET A 223 1.01 -10.93 -9.88
CA MET A 223 0.49 -11.42 -11.17
C MET A 223 -1.03 -11.51 -11.19
N LEU A 224 -1.66 -12.12 -10.19
CA LEU A 224 -3.12 -12.21 -10.08
C LEU A 224 -3.76 -10.82 -9.98
N SER A 225 -3.18 -9.91 -9.18
CA SER A 225 -3.67 -8.53 -9.07
C SER A 225 -3.57 -7.79 -10.41
N THR A 226 -2.48 -8.03 -11.14
CA THR A 226 -2.24 -7.49 -12.47
C THR A 226 -3.27 -7.99 -13.49
N LEU A 227 -3.50 -9.30 -13.55
CA LEU A 227 -4.47 -9.92 -14.43
C LEU A 227 -5.91 -9.48 -14.11
N ARG A 228 -6.25 -9.38 -12.82
CA ARG A 228 -7.53 -8.84 -12.36
C ARG A 228 -7.75 -7.41 -12.87
N ARG A 229 -6.75 -6.53 -12.74
CA ARG A 229 -6.83 -5.14 -13.24
C ARG A 229 -7.01 -5.07 -14.75
N LEU A 230 -6.37 -5.97 -15.49
CA LEU A 230 -6.51 -6.09 -16.94
C LEU A 230 -7.76 -6.86 -17.39
N LYS A 231 -8.56 -7.37 -16.44
CA LYS A 231 -9.75 -8.21 -16.68
C LYS A 231 -9.45 -9.47 -17.50
N ASP A 232 -8.21 -9.99 -17.44
CA ASP A 232 -7.83 -11.27 -18.05
C ASP A 232 -8.18 -12.43 -17.11
N ILE A 233 -9.46 -12.83 -17.14
CA ILE A 233 -9.99 -13.88 -16.26
C ILE A 233 -9.44 -15.26 -16.61
N GLU A 234 -9.21 -15.55 -17.89
CA GLU A 234 -8.64 -16.81 -18.32
C GLU A 234 -7.20 -16.97 -17.79
N GLY A 235 -6.36 -15.94 -18.01
CA GLY A 235 -5.01 -15.89 -17.47
C GLY A 235 -4.99 -15.98 -15.94
N LEU A 236 -5.91 -15.27 -15.27
CA LEU A 236 -6.04 -15.29 -13.82
C LEU A 236 -6.39 -16.69 -13.30
N THR A 237 -7.37 -17.35 -13.93
CA THR A 237 -7.79 -18.72 -13.60
C THR A 237 -6.64 -19.69 -13.73
N LYS A 238 -5.91 -19.63 -14.84
CA LYS A 238 -4.75 -20.48 -15.10
C LYS A 238 -3.64 -20.26 -14.08
N CYS A 239 -3.33 -19.00 -13.78
CA CYS A 239 -2.30 -18.61 -12.83
C CYS A 239 -2.65 -19.07 -11.40
N PHE A 240 -3.92 -18.93 -10.99
CA PHE A 240 -4.39 -19.38 -9.68
C PHE A 240 -4.29 -20.90 -9.53
N LYS A 241 -4.71 -21.68 -10.54
CA LYS A 241 -4.59 -23.14 -10.53
C LYS A 241 -3.12 -23.61 -10.50
N GLU A 242 -2.24 -22.94 -11.25
CA GLU A 242 -0.78 -23.19 -11.22
C GLU A 242 -0.21 -22.98 -9.81
N TRP A 243 -0.57 -21.88 -9.16
CA TRP A 243 -0.20 -21.62 -7.77
C TRP A 243 -0.77 -22.67 -6.82
N GLU A 244 -2.07 -22.95 -6.91
CA GLU A 244 -2.77 -23.83 -5.98
C GLU A 244 -2.21 -25.26 -5.95
N ALA A 245 -1.78 -25.75 -7.13
CA ALA A 245 -1.16 -27.06 -7.31
C ALA A 245 0.30 -27.13 -6.81
N SER A 246 0.99 -25.99 -6.74
CA SER A 246 2.42 -25.92 -6.39
C SER A 246 2.73 -25.25 -5.05
N CYS A 247 1.73 -24.68 -4.37
CA CYS A 247 1.96 -23.88 -3.17
C CYS A 247 2.45 -24.74 -1.99
N VAL A 248 3.55 -24.32 -1.37
CA VAL A 248 4.05 -24.91 -0.11
C VAL A 248 3.31 -24.31 1.08
N THR A 249 3.09 -22.99 1.06
CA THR A 249 2.36 -22.24 2.07
C THR A 249 1.11 -21.63 1.43
N TYR A 250 -0.07 -21.97 1.95
CA TYR A 250 -1.33 -21.43 1.47
C TYR A 250 -1.48 -19.97 1.93
N ASP A 251 -1.70 -19.04 1.01
CA ASP A 251 -1.79 -17.60 1.28
C ASP A 251 -3.17 -17.09 0.87
N ALA A 252 -3.98 -16.75 1.88
CA ALA A 252 -5.37 -16.35 1.72
C ALA A 252 -5.55 -15.08 0.87
N ARG A 253 -4.52 -14.23 0.74
CA ARG A 253 -4.60 -13.01 -0.07
C ARG A 253 -4.75 -13.34 -1.55
N LEU A 254 -4.13 -14.44 -2.01
CA LEU A 254 -4.24 -14.90 -3.40
C LEU A 254 -5.67 -15.37 -3.71
N VAL A 255 -6.29 -16.06 -2.76
CA VAL A 255 -7.70 -16.48 -2.83
C VAL A 255 -8.61 -15.26 -2.90
N GLY A 256 -8.41 -14.28 -2.01
CA GLY A 256 -9.18 -13.03 -2.01
C GLY A 256 -9.10 -12.29 -3.35
N VAL A 257 -7.92 -12.17 -3.96
CA VAL A 257 -7.78 -11.55 -5.29
C VAL A 257 -8.55 -12.33 -6.37
N CYS A 258 -8.49 -13.66 -6.33
CA CYS A 258 -9.19 -14.53 -7.29
C CYS A 258 -10.71 -14.44 -7.16
N VAL A 259 -11.23 -14.57 -5.93
CA VAL A 259 -12.67 -14.41 -5.64
C VAL A 259 -13.16 -13.01 -6.03
N SER A 260 -12.40 -11.95 -5.72
CA SER A 260 -12.73 -10.58 -6.12
C SER A 260 -12.88 -10.45 -7.63
N ALA A 261 -11.97 -11.08 -8.39
CA ALA A 261 -11.98 -11.01 -9.84
C ALA A 261 -13.22 -11.70 -10.43
N TYR A 262 -13.57 -12.89 -9.94
CA TYR A 262 -14.74 -13.63 -10.39
C TYR A 262 -16.05 -12.92 -10.03
N LEU A 263 -16.21 -12.47 -8.79
CA LEU A 263 -17.39 -11.71 -8.37
C LEU A 263 -17.57 -10.43 -9.21
N GLY A 264 -16.47 -9.72 -9.50
CA GLY A 264 -16.49 -8.54 -10.37
C GLY A 264 -16.92 -8.81 -11.82
N GLN A 265 -16.93 -10.07 -12.27
CA GLN A 265 -17.40 -10.51 -13.58
C GLN A 265 -18.71 -11.32 -13.50
N ASN A 266 -19.38 -11.31 -12.34
CA ASN A 266 -20.59 -12.11 -12.05
C ASN A 266 -20.40 -13.63 -12.16
N MET A 267 -19.17 -14.13 -11.99
CA MET A 267 -18.81 -15.55 -11.98
C MET A 267 -18.91 -16.12 -10.55
N VAL A 268 -20.13 -16.14 -10.02
CA VAL A 268 -20.38 -16.46 -8.59
C VAL A 268 -20.07 -17.92 -8.27
N GLU A 269 -20.34 -18.83 -9.20
CA GLU A 269 -20.10 -20.26 -9.01
C GLU A 269 -18.61 -20.54 -8.89
N GLU A 270 -17.79 -19.96 -9.77
CA GLU A 270 -16.33 -20.07 -9.74
C GLU A 270 -15.73 -19.42 -8.50
N ALA A 271 -16.26 -18.26 -8.10
CA ALA A 271 -15.90 -17.62 -6.84
C ALA A 271 -16.18 -18.54 -5.63
N ALA A 272 -17.37 -19.16 -5.58
CA ALA A 272 -17.77 -20.04 -4.50
C ALA A 272 -16.91 -21.32 -4.45
N LEU A 273 -16.57 -21.91 -5.61
CA LEU A 273 -15.68 -23.07 -5.68
C LEU A 273 -14.28 -22.76 -5.15
N VAL A 274 -13.72 -21.60 -5.50
CA VAL A 274 -12.41 -21.16 -4.97
C VAL A 274 -12.49 -20.94 -3.46
N PHE A 275 -13.56 -20.31 -2.98
CA PHE A 275 -13.76 -20.05 -1.56
C PHE A 275 -13.90 -21.34 -0.75
N GLU A 276 -14.73 -22.29 -1.21
CA GLU A 276 -14.91 -23.58 -0.55
C GLU A 276 -13.61 -24.38 -0.50
N GLY A 277 -12.86 -24.41 -1.61
CA GLY A 277 -11.53 -25.03 -1.67
C GLY A 277 -10.56 -24.42 -0.66
N ALA A 278 -10.59 -23.09 -0.50
CA ALA A 278 -9.78 -22.36 0.46
C ALA A 278 -10.18 -22.64 1.91
N SER A 279 -11.47 -22.68 2.23
CA SER A 279 -11.98 -22.95 3.58
C SER A 279 -11.59 -24.35 4.08
N ARG A 280 -11.51 -25.35 3.19
CA ARG A 280 -11.02 -26.70 3.54
C ARG A 280 -9.51 -26.73 3.87
N ARG A 281 -8.72 -25.81 3.30
CA ARG A 281 -7.26 -25.75 3.45
C ARG A 281 -6.80 -24.78 4.53
N SER A 282 -7.60 -23.76 4.81
CA SER A 282 -7.32 -22.75 5.84
C SER A 282 -7.63 -23.28 7.23
N LYS A 283 -6.75 -22.99 8.20
CA LYS A 283 -7.03 -23.25 9.62
C LYS A 283 -7.84 -22.14 10.28
N ARG A 284 -7.86 -20.95 9.66
CA ARG A 284 -8.54 -19.76 10.16
C ARG A 284 -9.75 -19.43 9.28
N PRO A 285 -10.84 -18.91 9.87
CA PRO A 285 -11.95 -18.35 9.12
C PRO A 285 -11.48 -17.31 8.10
N LEU A 286 -12.10 -17.30 6.93
CA LEU A 286 -11.74 -16.42 5.81
C LEU A 286 -12.72 -15.23 5.74
N PHE A 287 -12.93 -14.54 6.86
CA PHE A 287 -13.96 -13.51 7.02
C PHE A 287 -13.95 -12.42 5.95
N ARG A 288 -12.77 -11.98 5.49
CA ARG A 288 -12.68 -10.98 4.42
C ARG A 288 -13.31 -11.46 3.11
N ILE A 289 -13.24 -12.76 2.81
CA ILE A 289 -13.83 -13.32 1.59
C ILE A 289 -15.35 -13.46 1.77
N GLU A 290 -15.82 -13.85 2.95
CA GLU A 290 -17.24 -13.83 3.31
C GLU A 290 -17.85 -12.43 3.11
N GLU A 291 -17.17 -11.38 3.61
CA GLU A 291 -17.61 -9.99 3.41
C GLU A 291 -17.70 -9.61 1.92
N MET A 292 -16.83 -10.14 1.07
CA MET A 292 -16.89 -9.87 -0.37
C MET A 292 -18.13 -10.49 -1.02
N PHE A 293 -18.55 -11.69 -0.62
CA PHE A 293 -19.81 -12.28 -1.06
C PHE A 293 -21.01 -11.46 -0.54
N MET A 294 -21.00 -11.05 0.74
CA MET A 294 -22.07 -10.20 1.29
C MET A 294 -22.25 -8.93 0.46
N LEU A 295 -21.16 -8.19 0.21
CA LEU A 295 -21.18 -6.96 -0.60
C LEU A 295 -21.68 -7.21 -2.03
N TYR A 296 -21.22 -8.30 -2.66
CA TYR A 296 -21.66 -8.68 -4.00
C TYR A 296 -23.17 -8.97 -4.04
N PHE A 297 -23.68 -9.78 -3.11
CA PHE A 297 -25.09 -10.17 -3.09
C PHE A 297 -26.01 -8.98 -2.77
N LEU A 298 -25.59 -8.08 -1.88
CA LEU A 298 -26.33 -6.84 -1.63
C LEU A 298 -26.40 -5.95 -2.88
N GLU A 299 -25.29 -5.81 -3.62
CA GLU A 299 -25.28 -5.08 -4.90
C GLU A 299 -26.22 -5.71 -5.93
N LYS A 300 -26.34 -7.04 -5.95
CA LYS A 300 -27.25 -7.79 -6.83
C LYS A 300 -28.69 -7.90 -6.33
N ARG A 301 -29.03 -7.23 -5.23
CA ARG A 301 -30.34 -7.31 -4.57
C ARG A 301 -30.73 -8.72 -4.12
N GLN A 302 -29.75 -9.51 -3.68
CA GLN A 302 -29.94 -10.88 -3.19
C GLN A 302 -29.74 -10.94 -1.67
N LEU A 303 -30.63 -10.29 -0.91
CA LEU A 303 -30.51 -10.14 0.54
C LEU A 303 -30.34 -11.47 1.27
N GLU A 304 -31.15 -12.48 0.94
CA GLU A 304 -31.09 -13.80 1.59
C GLU A 304 -29.71 -14.46 1.46
N ALA A 305 -29.05 -14.30 0.31
CA ALA A 305 -27.69 -14.80 0.12
C ALA A 305 -26.69 -14.03 0.98
N ALA A 306 -26.80 -12.70 1.04
CA ALA A 306 -25.95 -11.87 1.89
C ALA A 306 -26.09 -12.21 3.38
N VAL A 307 -27.32 -12.37 3.88
CA VAL A 307 -27.61 -12.74 5.27
C VAL A 307 -27.07 -14.14 5.59
N ARG A 308 -27.16 -15.11 4.66
CA ARG A 308 -26.57 -16.43 4.84
C ARG A 308 -25.06 -16.37 5.03
N HIS A 309 -24.35 -15.58 4.22
CA HIS A 309 -22.91 -15.38 4.39
C HIS A 309 -22.58 -14.70 5.74
N LEU A 310 -23.38 -13.70 6.16
CA LEU A 310 -23.21 -13.05 7.46
C LEU A 310 -23.35 -14.04 8.63
N GLN A 311 -24.40 -14.88 8.60
CA GLN A 311 -24.63 -15.90 9.62
C GLN A 311 -23.57 -17.00 9.61
N ALA A 312 -23.10 -17.41 8.42
CA ALA A 312 -22.01 -18.37 8.28
C ALA A 312 -20.72 -17.82 8.92
N ALA A 313 -20.36 -16.57 8.63
CA ALA A 313 -19.20 -15.91 9.23
C ALA A 313 -19.29 -15.89 10.77
N PHE A 314 -20.43 -15.52 11.34
CA PHE A 314 -20.62 -15.56 12.81
C PHE A 314 -20.50 -16.97 13.39
N SER A 315 -20.97 -17.99 12.67
CA SER A 315 -20.89 -19.39 13.11
C SER A 315 -19.46 -19.94 13.11
N GLU A 316 -18.54 -19.34 12.34
CA GLU A 316 -17.12 -19.72 12.31
C GLU A 316 -16.28 -19.11 13.44
N VAL A 317 -16.81 -18.12 14.16
CA VAL A 317 -16.17 -17.49 15.31
C VAL A 317 -16.09 -18.50 16.47
N LYS A 318 -14.87 -18.77 16.98
CA LYS A 318 -14.63 -19.79 18.02
C LYS A 318 -13.88 -19.21 19.21
N GLY A 319 -14.29 -19.58 20.42
CA GLY A 319 -13.58 -19.24 21.65
C GLY A 319 -13.64 -17.72 21.94
N ASP A 320 -12.49 -17.14 22.29
CA ASP A 320 -12.33 -15.70 22.57
C ASP A 320 -12.06 -14.88 21.29
N ASP A 321 -12.13 -15.47 20.09
CA ASP A 321 -11.97 -14.70 18.85
C ASP A 321 -13.15 -13.74 18.68
N GLU A 322 -12.88 -12.46 18.52
CA GLU A 322 -13.88 -11.45 18.19
C GLU A 322 -13.78 -11.11 16.70
N TRP A 323 -14.86 -11.35 15.95
CA TRP A 323 -15.01 -10.84 14.59
C TRP A 323 -16.18 -9.88 14.50
N HIS A 324 -15.93 -8.75 13.86
CA HIS A 324 -16.91 -7.71 13.59
C HIS A 324 -16.97 -7.48 12.07
N PRO A 325 -18.16 -7.48 11.45
CA PRO A 325 -18.31 -7.09 10.06
C PRO A 325 -17.77 -5.67 9.85
N SER A 326 -17.05 -5.47 8.75
CA SER A 326 -16.49 -4.16 8.44
C SER A 326 -17.59 -3.10 8.30
N PRO A 327 -17.28 -1.82 8.62
CA PRO A 327 -18.22 -0.71 8.43
C PRO A 327 -18.83 -0.64 7.04
N LYS A 328 -18.10 -1.08 6.02
CA LYS A 328 -18.56 -1.15 4.64
C LYS A 328 -19.70 -2.16 4.45
N VAL A 329 -19.60 -3.33 5.08
CA VAL A 329 -20.64 -4.38 5.02
C VAL A 329 -21.90 -3.91 5.73
N VAL A 330 -21.77 -3.44 6.97
CA VAL A 330 -22.91 -2.91 7.73
C VAL A 330 -23.58 -1.76 6.99
N GLY A 331 -22.79 -0.82 6.46
CA GLY A 331 -23.28 0.28 5.65
C GLY A 331 -24.02 -0.18 4.38
N ALA A 332 -23.57 -1.25 3.73
CA ALA A 332 -24.23 -1.81 2.55
C ALA A 332 -25.59 -2.45 2.89
N PHE A 333 -25.70 -3.18 4.01
CA PHE A 333 -26.98 -3.71 4.47
C PHE A 333 -27.97 -2.57 4.80
N LEU A 334 -27.52 -1.57 5.57
CA LEU A 334 -28.39 -0.44 5.93
C LEU A 334 -28.87 0.33 4.70
N LYS A 335 -27.97 0.57 3.73
CA LYS A 335 -28.33 1.20 2.47
C LYS A 335 -29.36 0.38 1.70
N TYR A 336 -29.22 -0.95 1.66
CA TYR A 336 -30.19 -1.83 1.01
C TYR A 336 -31.57 -1.66 1.64
N TYR A 337 -31.69 -1.74 2.97
CA TYR A 337 -32.97 -1.61 3.67
C TYR A 337 -33.59 -0.21 3.52
N GLU A 338 -32.76 0.84 3.52
CA GLU A 338 -33.23 2.21 3.27
C GLU A 338 -33.85 2.35 1.87
N GLU A 339 -33.20 1.78 0.84
CA GLU A 339 -33.69 1.83 -0.54
C GLU A 339 -34.97 0.99 -0.75
N GLU A 340 -35.13 -0.12 -0.03
CA GLU A 340 -36.34 -0.95 -0.06
C GLU A 340 -37.45 -0.45 0.89
N THR A 341 -37.21 0.64 1.64
CA THR A 341 -38.11 1.15 2.70
C THR A 341 -38.46 0.11 3.77
N ASP A 342 -37.56 -0.85 4.01
CA ASP A 342 -37.74 -1.99 4.90
C ASP A 342 -37.20 -1.68 6.30
N VAL A 343 -38.06 -1.11 7.15
CA VAL A 343 -37.72 -0.78 8.54
C VAL A 343 -37.54 -2.05 9.38
N ASP A 344 -38.31 -3.11 9.10
CA ASP A 344 -38.24 -4.38 9.83
C ASP A 344 -36.88 -5.07 9.59
N GLY A 345 -36.32 -4.94 8.38
CA GLY A 345 -35.01 -5.46 8.03
C GLY A 345 -33.85 -4.81 8.80
N VAL A 346 -33.94 -3.51 9.11
CA VAL A 346 -32.94 -2.82 9.96
C VAL A 346 -32.96 -3.38 11.38
N ASP A 347 -34.16 -3.61 11.93
CA ASP A 347 -34.33 -4.20 13.25
C ASP A 347 -33.82 -5.65 13.27
N GLU A 348 -34.05 -6.42 12.22
CA GLU A 348 -33.55 -7.79 12.12
C GLU A 348 -32.02 -7.86 12.02
N LEU A 349 -31.40 -7.01 11.21
CA LEU A 349 -29.94 -6.89 11.17
C LEU A 349 -29.38 -6.53 12.56
N SER A 350 -30.01 -5.57 13.25
CA SER A 350 -29.63 -5.16 14.60
C SER A 350 -29.71 -6.31 15.60
N LYS A 351 -30.77 -7.14 15.54
CA LYS A 351 -30.89 -8.35 16.36
C LYS A 351 -29.77 -9.35 16.05
N ILE A 352 -29.47 -9.61 14.77
CA ILE A 352 -28.39 -10.52 14.38
C ILE A 352 -27.04 -10.06 14.93
N LEU A 353 -26.72 -8.77 14.80
CA LEU A 353 -25.46 -8.21 15.30
C LEU A 353 -25.38 -8.31 16.84
N LYS A 354 -26.44 -7.92 17.55
CA LYS A 354 -26.50 -7.97 19.02
C LYS A 354 -26.43 -9.39 19.56
N ALA A 355 -27.04 -10.36 18.89
CA ALA A 355 -26.96 -11.77 19.25
C ALA A 355 -25.52 -12.33 19.19
N ASN A 356 -24.64 -11.66 18.44
CA ASN A 356 -23.23 -12.02 18.29
C ASN A 356 -22.29 -11.05 19.04
N ASN A 357 -22.76 -10.48 20.16
CA ASN A 357 -22.01 -9.59 21.06
C ASN A 357 -21.48 -8.29 20.43
N ILE A 358 -22.05 -7.85 19.30
CA ILE A 358 -21.70 -6.57 18.70
C ILE A 358 -22.51 -5.46 19.38
N ASP A 359 -21.81 -4.51 19.99
CA ASP A 359 -22.43 -3.44 20.76
C ASP A 359 -23.03 -2.31 19.89
N ASP A 360 -23.93 -1.52 20.49
CA ASP A 360 -24.55 -0.37 19.85
C ASP A 360 -23.53 0.74 19.49
N SER A 361 -22.35 0.74 20.12
CA SER A 361 -21.28 1.72 19.89
C SER A 361 -20.58 1.46 18.55
N TRP A 362 -20.27 0.20 18.26
CA TRP A 362 -19.70 -0.25 17.00
C TRP A 362 -20.68 -0.02 15.86
N ILE A 363 -21.96 -0.38 16.05
CA ILE A 363 -23.01 -0.14 15.03
C ILE A 363 -23.09 1.36 14.68
N LYS A 364 -23.09 2.25 15.70
CA LYS A 364 -23.04 3.71 15.48
C LYS A 364 -21.79 4.15 14.74
N THR A 365 -20.64 3.56 15.06
CA THR A 365 -19.37 3.84 14.37
C THR A 365 -19.47 3.45 12.89
N CYS A 366 -20.05 2.30 12.57
CA CYS A 366 -20.28 1.86 11.20
C CYS A 366 -21.21 2.81 10.43
N ILE A 367 -22.29 3.28 11.06
CA ILE A 367 -23.24 4.24 10.47
C ILE A 367 -22.54 5.56 10.15
N ASN A 368 -21.66 6.04 11.04
CA ASN A 368 -20.93 7.28 10.81
C ASN A 368 -19.90 7.12 9.68
N ALA A 369 -19.19 5.99 9.64
CA ALA A 369 -18.21 5.68 8.60
C ALA A 369 -18.85 5.52 7.22
N SER A 370 -20.03 4.90 7.12
CA SER A 370 -20.73 4.71 5.84
C SER A 370 -21.19 6.05 5.25
N LYS A 371 -21.71 6.96 6.08
CA LYS A 371 -22.08 8.33 5.69
C LYS A 371 -20.88 9.13 5.16
N SER A 372 -19.72 9.03 5.80
CA SER A 372 -18.51 9.72 5.37
C SER A 372 -17.96 9.20 4.02
N SER A 373 -18.12 7.91 3.71
CA SER A 373 -17.60 7.32 2.46
C SER A 373 -18.40 7.69 1.20
N LEU A 374 -19.61 8.25 1.37
CA LEU A 374 -20.46 8.71 0.26
C LEU A 374 -20.03 10.08 -0.28
N GLU A 375 -19.19 10.82 0.46
CA GLU A 375 -18.74 12.17 0.12
C GLU A 375 -17.41 12.22 -0.66
N THR A 376 -16.78 11.07 -0.96
CA THR A 376 -15.50 10.99 -1.69
C THR A 376 -15.66 10.48 -3.14
N ASP A 377 -15.04 11.21 -4.07
CA ASP A 377 -15.09 11.02 -5.53
C ASP A 377 -14.83 9.56 -5.98
N PRO A 378 -15.70 8.94 -6.80
CA PRO A 378 -15.58 7.55 -7.23
C PRO A 378 -14.34 7.20 -8.09
N ARG A 379 -13.46 8.15 -8.42
CA ARG A 379 -12.27 7.94 -9.26
C ARG A 379 -11.00 7.50 -8.52
N LEU A 380 -11.05 7.29 -7.20
CA LEU A 380 -9.89 6.88 -6.38
C LEU A 380 -9.94 5.44 -5.83
N LYS A 381 -10.94 4.65 -6.21
CA LYS A 381 -11.28 3.36 -5.56
C LYS A 381 -10.33 2.17 -5.80
N GLU A 382 -9.26 2.33 -6.58
CA GLU A 382 -8.31 1.22 -6.84
C GLU A 382 -7.14 1.18 -5.85
N ASP A 383 -6.76 2.31 -5.26
CA ASP A 383 -5.69 2.40 -4.26
C ASP A 383 -6.14 1.92 -2.86
N ASP A 384 -7.44 2.02 -2.56
CA ASP A 384 -7.98 1.55 -1.28
C ASP A 384 -7.85 0.03 -1.11
N LEU A 385 -7.99 -0.76 -2.18
CA LEU A 385 -7.88 -2.22 -2.07
C LEU A 385 -6.44 -2.67 -1.81
N GLN A 386 -5.43 -1.95 -2.34
CA GLN A 386 -4.03 -2.23 -2.04
C GLN A 386 -3.65 -1.81 -0.61
N ASN A 387 -4.17 -0.66 -0.14
CA ASN A 387 -4.01 -0.25 1.26
C ASN A 387 -4.73 -1.19 2.24
N TYR A 388 -5.90 -1.75 1.86
CA TYR A 388 -6.62 -2.76 2.65
C TYR A 388 -5.88 -4.10 2.70
N LEU A 389 -5.17 -4.51 1.64
CA LEU A 389 -4.35 -5.74 1.62
C LEU A 389 -3.01 -5.58 2.39
N ALA A 390 -2.59 -4.35 2.69
CA ALA A 390 -1.37 -4.05 3.45
C ALA A 390 -1.56 -4.06 4.98
N GLN A 391 -2.80 -4.17 5.48
CA GLN A 391 -3.13 -4.10 6.91
C GLN A 391 -2.84 -5.39 7.72
N GLU A 392 -2.12 -6.36 7.16
CA GLU A 392 -1.58 -7.52 7.92
C GLU A 392 -0.07 -7.65 7.69
N ASN A 393 0.68 -6.69 8.23
CA ASN A 393 2.08 -6.87 8.64
C ASN A 393 2.18 -6.69 10.15
#